data_AF-A0A524LGD8-F1
#
_entry.id   AF-A0A524LGD8-F1
#
_cell.length_a   1.000
_cell.length_b   1.000
_cell.length_c   1.000
_cell.angle_alpha   90.00
_cell.angle_beta   90.00
_cell.angle_gamma   90.00
#
_symmetry.space_group_name_H-M   'P 1'
#
loop_
_entity.id
_entity.type
_entity.pdbx_description
1 polymer ?
#
loop_
_entity_poly.entity_id
_entity_poly.type
_entity_poly.pdbx_seq_one_letter_code
_entity_poly.pdbx_strand_id
1 'polypeptide(L)'
;MMVDDIILGMARDPYSLPQASWLAGAAAGLQILKPRTPKCEWEGFISDIYDMICQIGNVVPAEPGSAPDYGDGEIGSAYDVLGGYVSVAGEVCPEGLFFRVPIARQEQVLELLKDLTLFRSHGEILIPTYDIPAFTRLCPLEGPVADQVEMEVLL
;
A
#
# COMPACT_ATOMS: atom_id res chain seq x y z
N MET A 1 -3.49 -28.63 19.47
CA MET A 1 -4.22 -27.83 18.47
C MET A 1 -3.26 -26.74 18.05
N MET A 2 -2.64 -26.90 16.89
CA MET A 2 -1.59 -26.02 16.42
C MET A 2 -2.23 -24.74 15.89
N VAL A 3 -1.60 -23.60 16.13
CA VAL A 3 -2.09 -22.27 15.73
C VAL A 3 -2.35 -22.19 14.21
N ASP A 4 -1.69 -23.05 13.44
CA ASP A 4 -1.79 -23.17 11.99
C ASP A 4 -3.18 -23.60 11.49
N ASP A 5 -3.95 -24.36 12.29
CA ASP A 5 -5.30 -24.80 11.91
C ASP A 5 -6.32 -23.65 11.94
N ILE A 6 -6.06 -22.60 12.72
CA ILE A 6 -6.94 -21.43 12.85
C ILE A 6 -6.78 -20.49 11.65
N ILE A 7 -5.55 -20.35 11.14
CA ILE A 7 -5.24 -19.49 9.99
C ILE A 7 -5.80 -20.09 8.69
N LEU A 8 -5.81 -21.42 8.57
CA LEU A 8 -6.39 -22.14 7.43
C LEU A 8 -7.93 -22.22 7.47
N GLY A 9 -8.55 -21.96 8.62
CA GLY A 9 -10.00 -22.01 8.82
C GLY A 9 -10.73 -20.68 8.58
N MET A 10 -10.01 -19.57 8.45
CA MET A 10 -10.61 -18.32 8.02
C MET A 10 -10.85 -18.41 6.51
N ALA A 11 -12.11 -18.37 6.11
CA ALA A 11 -12.46 -18.19 4.70
C ALA A 11 -11.67 -17.00 4.18
N ARG A 12 -10.71 -17.24 3.28
CA ARG A 12 -10.16 -16.19 2.43
C ARG A 12 -11.36 -15.73 1.60
N ASP A 13 -11.96 -14.62 2.00
CA ASP A 13 -13.06 -14.04 1.23
C ASP A 13 -12.56 -13.89 -0.22
N PRO A 14 -13.23 -14.51 -1.19
CA PRO A 14 -12.78 -14.49 -2.57
C PRO A 14 -13.02 -13.06 -3.07
N TYR A 15 -11.94 -12.28 -3.18
CA TYR A 15 -11.98 -10.87 -3.57
C TYR A 15 -12.91 -10.03 -2.68
N SER A 16 -12.55 -9.85 -1.40
CA SER A 16 -13.07 -8.71 -0.65
C SER A 16 -12.65 -7.45 -1.39
N LEU A 17 -13.61 -6.63 -1.82
CA LEU A 17 -13.34 -5.30 -2.34
C LEU A 17 -12.34 -4.59 -1.42
N PRO A 18 -11.31 -3.90 -1.96
CA PRO A 18 -10.33 -3.23 -1.13
C PRO A 18 -11.03 -2.27 -0.17
N GLN A 19 -10.56 -2.21 1.07
CA GLN A 19 -11.18 -1.35 2.07
C GLN A 19 -11.14 0.12 1.64
N ALA A 20 -12.10 0.92 2.10
CA ALA A 20 -12.15 2.35 1.79
C ALA A 20 -10.85 3.08 2.18
N SER A 21 -10.15 2.62 3.22
CA SER A 21 -8.87 3.14 3.70
C SER A 21 -7.77 2.92 2.67
N TRP A 22 -7.71 1.70 2.14
CA TRP A 22 -6.79 1.32 1.09
C TRP A 22 -7.04 2.14 -0.18
N LEU A 23 -8.30 2.26 -0.60
CA LEU A 23 -8.67 3.06 -1.78
C LEU A 23 -8.39 4.55 -1.61
N ALA A 24 -8.57 5.10 -0.41
CA ALA A 24 -8.20 6.47 -0.09
C ALA A 24 -6.69 6.69 -0.24
N GLY A 25 -5.88 5.71 0.19
CA GLY A 25 -4.43 5.69 -0.02
C GLY A 25 -4.05 5.58 -1.50
N ALA A 26 -4.66 4.64 -2.23
CA ALA A 26 -4.44 4.46 -3.65
C ALA A 26 -4.79 5.74 -4.45
N ALA A 27 -5.90 6.40 -4.09
CA ALA A 27 -6.29 7.67 -4.68
C ALA A 27 -5.24 8.77 -4.46
N ALA A 28 -4.61 8.83 -3.27
CA ALA A 28 -3.51 9.75 -3.01
C ALA A 28 -2.25 9.38 -3.79
N GLY A 29 -1.94 8.08 -3.91
CA GLY A 29 -0.84 7.58 -4.72
C GLY A 29 -0.99 7.94 -6.21
N LEU A 30 -2.22 7.92 -6.74
CA LEU A 30 -2.51 8.29 -8.13
C LEU A 30 -2.17 9.76 -8.42
N GLN A 31 -2.30 10.66 -7.44
CA GLN A 31 -2.02 12.08 -7.61
C GLN A 31 -0.53 12.40 -7.78
N ILE A 32 0.34 11.52 -7.26
CA ILE A 32 1.80 11.72 -7.29
C ILE A 32 2.51 10.74 -8.22
N LEU A 33 1.73 9.97 -8.97
CA LEU A 33 2.19 8.93 -9.85
C LEU A 33 3.18 9.48 -10.90
N LYS A 34 4.39 8.91 -10.93
CA LYS A 34 5.40 9.16 -11.97
C LYS A 34 5.33 8.11 -13.08
N PRO A 35 5.96 8.35 -14.24
CA PRO A 35 6.05 7.36 -15.31
C PRO A 35 6.71 6.07 -14.79
N ARG A 36 5.95 4.97 -14.74
CA ARG A 36 6.44 3.64 -14.37
C ARG A 36 6.98 2.87 -15.57
N THR A 37 7.79 1.87 -15.30
CA THR A 37 8.41 0.97 -16.28
C THR A 37 7.87 -0.44 -15.99
N PRO A 38 6.89 -1.04 -16.70
CA PRO A 38 6.13 -0.67 -17.91
C PRO A 38 4.64 -0.32 -17.65
N LYS A 39 4.08 0.65 -18.40
CA LYS A 39 2.71 1.15 -18.20
C LYS A 39 1.59 0.10 -18.40
N CYS A 40 1.79 -0.89 -19.27
CA CYS A 40 0.73 -1.81 -19.65
C CYS A 40 0.22 -2.69 -18.51
N GLU A 41 1.09 -3.10 -17.58
CA GLU A 41 0.72 -3.90 -16.40
C GLU A 41 -0.14 -3.11 -15.42
N TRP A 42 0.03 -1.79 -15.44
CA TRP A 42 -0.60 -0.89 -14.49
C TRP A 42 -1.88 -0.26 -15.01
N GLU A 43 -2.08 -0.18 -16.31
CA GLU A 43 -3.27 0.46 -16.92
C GLU A 43 -4.58 -0.21 -16.48
N GLY A 44 -4.63 -1.54 -16.48
CA GLY A 44 -5.80 -2.30 -16.00
C GLY A 44 -6.08 -2.03 -14.52
N PHE A 45 -5.05 -2.22 -13.68
CA PHE A 45 -5.14 -1.98 -12.23
C PHE A 45 -5.57 -0.54 -11.89
N ILE A 46 -5.01 0.47 -12.56
CA ILE A 46 -5.40 1.87 -12.33
C ILE A 46 -6.85 2.11 -12.76
N SER A 47 -7.29 1.52 -13.88
CA SER A 47 -8.68 1.61 -14.32
C SER A 47 -9.62 1.02 -13.27
N ASP A 48 -9.28 -0.16 -12.73
CA ASP A 48 -10.07 -0.82 -11.70
C ASP A 48 -10.15 0.04 -10.41
N ILE A 49 -9.06 0.70 -10.01
CA ILE A 49 -9.08 1.64 -8.88
C ILE A 49 -10.08 2.79 -9.13
N TYR A 50 -10.06 3.40 -10.31
CA TYR A 50 -11.01 4.47 -10.64
C TYR A 50 -12.45 3.97 -10.60
N ASP A 51 -12.73 2.79 -11.16
CA ASP A 51 -14.06 2.19 -11.14
C ASP A 51 -14.53 1.90 -9.71
N MET A 52 -13.66 1.36 -8.85
CA MET A 52 -13.96 1.10 -7.44
C MET A 52 -14.23 2.39 -6.65
N ILE A 53 -13.40 3.43 -6.84
CA ILE A 53 -13.62 4.75 -6.24
C ILE A 53 -14.98 5.33 -6.66
N CYS A 54 -15.34 5.21 -7.93
CA CYS A 54 -16.63 5.65 -8.46
C CYS A 54 -17.81 4.85 -7.89
N GLN A 55 -17.66 3.54 -7.69
CA GLN A 55 -18.71 2.67 -7.17
C GLN A 55 -18.98 2.90 -5.68
N ILE A 56 -17.93 3.02 -4.87
CA ILE A 56 -18.07 3.26 -3.42
C ILE A 56 -18.62 4.67 -3.15
N GLY A 57 -18.17 5.65 -3.94
CA GLY A 57 -18.53 7.05 -3.75
C GLY A 57 -17.89 7.66 -2.51
N ASN A 58 -17.65 8.97 -2.52
CA ASN A 58 -17.09 9.72 -1.38
C ASN A 58 -15.71 9.27 -0.88
N VAL A 59 -14.94 8.49 -1.63
CA VAL A 59 -13.54 8.19 -1.27
C VAL A 59 -12.71 9.46 -1.45
N VAL A 60 -12.29 10.06 -0.34
CA VAL A 60 -11.40 11.22 -0.33
C VAL A 60 -9.96 10.72 -0.24
N PRO A 61 -9.03 11.22 -1.08
CA PRO A 61 -7.62 10.89 -0.99
C PRO A 61 -7.08 11.13 0.42
N ALA A 62 -6.47 10.10 1.02
CA ALA A 62 -5.87 10.17 2.35
C ALA A 62 -4.35 10.23 2.25
N GLU A 63 -3.74 11.12 3.02
CA GLU A 63 -2.29 11.31 3.03
C GLU A 63 -1.59 10.07 3.60
N PRO A 64 -0.42 9.68 3.08
CA PRO A 64 0.33 8.54 3.62
C PRO A 64 0.70 8.79 5.09
N GLY A 65 0.52 7.77 5.92
CA GLY A 65 0.72 7.87 7.37
C GLY A 65 -0.42 8.54 8.14
N SER A 66 -1.58 8.79 7.50
CA SER A 66 -2.79 9.28 8.18
C SER A 66 -3.88 8.21 8.21
N ALA A 67 -4.71 8.26 9.25
CA ALA A 67 -5.91 7.44 9.39
C ALA A 67 -7.13 8.27 8.96
N PRO A 68 -7.84 7.93 7.87
CA PRO A 68 -9.02 8.66 7.42
C PRO A 68 -10.17 8.46 8.43
N ASP A 69 -10.93 9.53 8.62
CA ASP A 69 -12.19 9.53 9.37
C ASP A 69 -13.34 9.65 8.36
N TYR A 70 -14.25 8.69 8.38
CA TYR A 70 -15.38 8.62 7.44
C TYR A 70 -16.63 9.36 7.93
N GLY A 71 -16.61 9.89 9.15
CA GLY A 71 -17.72 10.67 9.73
C GLY A 71 -18.91 9.83 10.21
N ASP A 72 -18.82 8.50 10.15
CA ASP A 72 -19.77 7.53 10.70
C ASP A 72 -19.35 6.98 12.08
N GLY A 73 -18.20 7.44 12.59
CA GLY A 73 -17.59 6.98 13.83
C GLY A 73 -16.56 5.87 13.66
N GLU A 74 -16.34 5.39 12.42
CA GLU A 74 -15.26 4.47 12.10
C GLU A 74 -14.00 5.23 11.64
N ILE A 75 -12.83 4.73 12.07
CA ILE A 75 -11.52 5.27 11.70
C ILE A 75 -10.80 4.23 10.85
N GLY A 76 -10.40 4.61 9.65
CA GLY A 76 -9.64 3.74 8.74
C GLY A 76 -8.21 3.51 9.21
N SER A 77 -7.63 2.37 8.81
CA SER A 77 -6.25 2.03 9.15
C SER A 77 -5.24 2.89 8.36
N ALA A 78 -4.29 3.51 9.07
CA ALA A 78 -3.18 4.21 8.44
C ALA A 78 -2.23 3.27 7.68
N TYR A 79 -2.17 1.98 8.08
CA TYR A 79 -1.41 0.97 7.36
C TYR A 79 -2.06 0.59 6.05
N ASP A 80 -3.39 0.54 5.98
CA ASP A 80 -4.12 0.25 4.73
C ASP A 80 -3.96 1.42 3.75
N VAL A 81 -4.07 2.65 4.25
CA VAL A 81 -3.79 3.87 3.47
C VAL A 81 -2.39 3.82 2.91
N LEU A 82 -1.39 3.48 3.74
CA LEU A 82 -0.02 3.36 3.27
C LEU A 82 0.12 2.21 2.26
N GLY A 83 -0.55 1.08 2.48
CA GLY A 83 -0.59 -0.06 1.57
C GLY A 83 -1.13 0.32 0.19
N GLY A 84 -2.29 0.97 0.12
CA GLY A 84 -2.87 1.43 -1.15
C GLY A 84 -2.04 2.52 -1.81
N TYR A 85 -1.48 3.44 -1.02
CA TYR A 85 -0.57 4.44 -1.52
C TYR A 85 0.67 3.82 -2.16
N VAL A 86 1.34 2.88 -1.48
CA VAL A 86 2.55 2.20 -1.97
C VAL A 86 2.23 1.28 -3.15
N SER A 87 1.05 0.65 -3.14
CA SER A 87 0.58 -0.15 -4.28
C SER A 87 0.49 0.66 -5.57
N VAL A 88 0.34 2.00 -5.48
CA VAL A 88 0.34 2.90 -6.62
C VAL A 88 1.69 3.63 -6.77
N ALA A 89 2.16 4.32 -5.75
CA ALA A 89 3.36 5.17 -5.84
C ALA A 89 4.68 4.40 -5.71
N GLY A 90 4.63 3.09 -5.45
CA GLY A 90 5.79 2.25 -5.22
C GLY A 90 6.45 1.70 -6.49
N GLU A 91 7.74 1.39 -6.36
CA GLU A 91 8.58 0.76 -7.38
C GLU A 91 9.51 -0.25 -6.70
N VAL A 92 9.51 -1.48 -7.21
CA VAL A 92 10.40 -2.55 -6.74
C VAL A 92 11.70 -2.51 -7.55
N CYS A 93 12.83 -2.62 -6.88
CA CYS A 93 14.13 -2.78 -7.50
C CYS A 93 15.06 -3.62 -6.61
N PRO A 94 16.28 -3.96 -7.05
CA PRO A 94 17.15 -4.90 -6.33
C PRO A 94 17.47 -4.51 -4.88
N GLU A 95 17.54 -3.21 -4.58
CA GLU A 95 17.81 -2.70 -3.24
C GLU A 95 16.60 -2.78 -2.30
N GLY A 96 15.39 -2.88 -2.86
CA GLY A 96 14.14 -3.02 -2.12
C GLY A 96 12.96 -2.28 -2.76
N LEU A 97 12.00 -1.91 -1.92
CA LEU A 97 10.78 -1.20 -2.31
C LEU A 97 10.94 0.31 -2.06
N PHE A 98 10.83 1.08 -3.12
CA PHE A 98 10.92 2.54 -3.11
C PHE A 98 9.54 3.15 -3.29
N PHE A 99 9.26 4.22 -2.57
CA PHE A 99 8.09 5.05 -2.83
C PHE A 99 8.34 6.49 -2.40
N ARG A 100 7.77 7.43 -3.15
CA ARG A 100 7.89 8.85 -2.85
C ARG A 100 6.84 9.24 -1.82
N VAL A 101 7.21 10.03 -0.82
CA VAL A 101 6.29 10.58 0.20
C VAL A 101 6.48 12.09 0.29
N PRO A 102 5.40 12.90 0.32
CA PRO A 102 5.49 14.34 0.58
C PRO A 102 6.33 14.61 1.83
N ILE A 103 7.24 15.58 1.78
CA ILE A 103 8.16 15.88 2.89
C ILE A 103 7.40 16.11 4.20
N ALA A 104 6.25 16.77 4.14
CA ALA A 104 5.38 17.04 5.29
C ALA A 104 4.79 15.80 5.97
N ARG A 105 4.84 14.63 5.30
CA ARG A 105 4.30 13.35 5.77
C ARG A 105 5.36 12.31 6.10
N GLN A 106 6.63 12.58 5.80
CA GLN A 106 7.69 11.60 5.98
C GLN A 106 7.85 11.15 7.44
N GLU A 107 7.85 12.10 8.39
CA GLU A 107 8.00 11.76 9.81
C GLU A 107 6.86 10.84 10.30
N GLN A 108 5.62 11.08 9.87
CA GLN A 108 4.49 10.24 10.24
C GLN A 108 4.61 8.83 9.66
N VAL A 109 5.05 8.70 8.41
CA VAL A 109 5.28 7.37 7.79
C VAL A 109 6.40 6.61 8.50
N LEU A 110 7.47 7.29 8.87
CA LEU A 110 8.58 6.67 9.59
C LEU A 110 8.20 6.26 11.01
N GLU A 111 7.38 7.05 11.70
CA GLU A 111 6.87 6.72 13.02
C GLU A 111 5.92 5.51 12.96
N LEU A 112 5.08 5.44 11.92
CA LEU A 112 4.17 4.31 11.67
C LEU A 112 4.94 2.99 11.44
N LEU A 113 6.11 3.08 10.82
CA LEU A 113 6.97 1.95 10.46
C LEU A 113 8.26 1.88 11.31
N LYS A 114 8.25 2.44 12.51
CA LYS A 114 9.45 2.60 13.37
C LYS A 114 10.22 1.31 13.68
N ASP A 115 9.55 0.16 13.58
CA ASP A 115 10.13 -1.16 13.86
C ASP A 115 10.82 -1.78 12.63
N LEU A 116 10.84 -1.07 11.49
CA LEU A 116 11.52 -1.45 10.25
C LEU A 116 12.75 -0.57 10.00
N THR A 117 13.72 -1.09 9.23
CA THR A 117 14.81 -0.28 8.72
C THR A 117 14.32 0.53 7.53
N LEU A 118 14.39 1.85 7.60
CA LEU A 118 13.94 2.76 6.53
C LEU A 118 15.06 3.70 6.14
N PHE A 119 15.36 3.77 4.85
CA PHE A 119 16.29 4.75 4.29
C PHE A 119 15.52 5.89 3.66
N ARG A 120 15.97 7.13 3.88
CA ARG A 120 15.38 8.34 3.31
C ARG A 120 16.34 8.97 2.33
N SER A 121 15.85 9.37 1.16
CA SER A 121 16.62 10.15 0.20
C SER A 121 15.70 11.07 -0.59
N HIS A 122 15.97 12.38 -0.61
CA HIS A 122 15.33 13.34 -1.54
C HIS A 122 13.80 13.29 -1.69
N GLY A 123 13.05 12.97 -0.62
CA GLY A 123 11.59 12.85 -0.70
C GLY A 123 11.07 11.42 -0.88
N GLU A 124 11.96 10.43 -0.88
CA GLU A 124 11.69 9.01 -1.10
C GLU A 124 12.04 8.22 0.15
N ILE A 125 11.29 7.14 0.37
CA ILE A 125 11.51 6.14 1.40
C ILE A 125 11.84 4.82 0.70
N LEU A 126 12.89 4.18 1.19
CA LEU A 126 13.32 2.86 0.77
C LEU A 126 13.14 1.89 1.93
N ILE A 127 12.40 0.82 1.66
CA ILE A 127 12.31 -0.37 2.50
C ILE A 127 13.25 -1.43 1.91
N PRO A 128 14.35 -1.77 2.59
CA PRO A 128 15.33 -2.71 2.07
C PRO A 128 14.71 -4.11 1.93
N THR A 129 15.20 -4.87 0.95
CA THR A 129 14.65 -6.19 0.58
C THR A 129 14.43 -7.13 1.78
N TYR A 130 15.33 -7.14 2.75
CA TYR A 130 15.23 -8.01 3.94
C TYR A 130 14.08 -7.64 4.90
N ASP A 131 13.58 -6.40 4.87
CA ASP A 131 12.46 -5.93 5.69
C ASP A 131 11.11 -5.96 4.95
N ILE A 132 11.10 -6.24 3.63
CA ILE A 132 9.88 -6.34 2.83
C ILE A 132 8.87 -7.35 3.42
N PRO A 133 9.26 -8.56 3.85
CA PRO A 133 8.30 -9.49 4.46
C PRO A 133 7.66 -8.98 5.77
N ALA A 134 8.36 -8.12 6.51
CA ALA A 134 7.80 -7.50 7.70
C ALA A 134 6.87 -6.34 7.33
N PHE A 135 7.24 -5.57 6.30
CA PHE A 135 6.41 -4.52 5.75
C PHE A 135 5.07 -5.02 5.21
N THR A 136 5.05 -6.09 4.40
CA THR A 136 3.81 -6.63 3.81
C THR A 136 2.85 -7.23 4.85
N ARG A 137 3.35 -7.62 6.03
CA ARG A 137 2.50 -8.01 7.17
C ARG A 137 1.83 -6.83 7.85
N LEU A 138 2.40 -5.63 7.73
CA LEU A 138 1.86 -4.41 8.31
C LEU A 138 0.96 -3.69 7.31
N CYS A 139 1.41 -3.53 6.07
CA CYS A 139 0.73 -2.78 5.01
C CYS A 139 0.25 -3.74 3.91
N PRO A 140 -1.07 -3.93 3.74
CA PRO A 140 -1.58 -4.76 2.66
C PRO A 140 -1.29 -4.12 1.30
N LEU A 141 -0.49 -4.81 0.48
CA LEU A 141 -0.22 -4.43 -0.90
C LEU A 141 -1.13 -5.20 -1.85
N GLU A 142 -1.59 -4.55 -2.92
CA GLU A 142 -2.38 -5.17 -3.96
C GLU A 142 -1.92 -4.73 -5.36
N GLY A 143 -2.18 -5.57 -6.36
CA GLY A 143 -1.87 -5.26 -7.76
C GLY A 143 -0.40 -5.46 -8.14
N PRO A 144 0.09 -4.78 -9.20
CA PRO A 144 1.38 -5.10 -9.82
C PRO A 144 2.59 -5.01 -8.88
N VAL A 145 2.57 -4.11 -7.90
CA VAL A 145 3.66 -4.01 -6.91
C VAL A 145 3.72 -5.25 -6.02
N ALA A 146 2.56 -5.76 -5.60
CA ALA A 146 2.50 -6.97 -4.79
C ALA A 146 3.05 -8.16 -5.59
N ASP A 147 2.65 -8.29 -6.85
CA ASP A 147 3.14 -9.35 -7.74
C ASP A 147 4.67 -9.27 -7.93
N GLN A 148 5.21 -8.07 -8.13
CA GLN A 148 6.65 -7.84 -8.25
C GLN A 148 7.41 -8.19 -6.97
N VAL A 149 6.86 -7.84 -5.81
CA VAL A 149 7.44 -8.21 -4.50
C VAL A 149 7.48 -9.73 -4.32
N GLU A 150 6.39 -10.43 -4.67
CA GLU A 150 6.34 -11.90 -4.59
C GLU A 150 7.38 -12.57 -5.49
N MET A 151 7.59 -12.04 -6.70
CA MET A 151 8.60 -12.57 -7.63
C MET A 151 10.03 -12.44 -7.09
N GLU A 152 10.37 -11.32 -6.43
CA GLU A 152 11.72 -11.06 -5.92
C GLU A 152 12.01 -11.78 -4.59
N VAL A 153 11.00 -12.04 -3.75
CA VAL A 153 11.18 -12.79 -2.49
C VAL A 153 11.42 -14.29 -2.73
N LEU A 154 11.11 -14.80 -3.93
CA LEU A 154 11.29 -16.20 -4.32
C LEU A 154 12.63 -16.48 -5.03
N LEU A 155 13.49 -15.48 -5.23
CA LEU A 155 14.82 -15.59 -5.85
C LEU A 155 15.95 -15.60 -4.81
#